data_AF-A0A0G0CM76-F1
#
_entry.id   AF-A0A0G0CM76-F1
#
_cell.length_a   1.000
_cell.length_b   1.000
_cell.length_c   1.000
_cell.angle_alpha   90.00
_cell.angle_beta   90.00
_cell.angle_gamma   90.00
#
_symmetry.space_group_name_H-M   'P 1'
#
loop_
_entity.id
_entity.type
_entity.pdbx_description
1 polymer ?
#
loop_
_entity_poly.entity_id
_entity_poly.type
_entity_poly.pdbx_seq_one_letter_code
_entity_poly.pdbx_strand_id
1 'polypeptide(L)'
;MKTKIWLMAVLLLLAGLWGNVRAETVYSIEVTWAYTAPSDKTVTGFRLFKAGEPAITWEGGNISVGTVILALPENTETPFTMLAIHADGTLSPMSPTYLFKPGSAVNPSIIEVNLIASMMGKLMTPETKIKKGSLMGG
;
A
#
# COMPACT_ATOMS: atom_id res chain seq x y z
N MET A 1 47.87 -15.23 -27.49
CA MET A 1 47.18 -13.92 -27.25
C MET A 1 45.67 -14.03 -26.99
N LYS A 2 45.09 -15.21 -26.69
CA LYS A 2 43.63 -15.39 -26.46
C LYS A 2 43.20 -15.37 -24.98
N THR A 3 44.12 -15.56 -24.04
CA THR A 3 43.83 -15.65 -22.60
C THR A 3 43.66 -14.30 -21.90
N LYS A 4 44.30 -13.23 -22.40
CA LYS A 4 44.20 -11.87 -21.84
C LYS A 4 42.83 -11.22 -22.04
N ILE A 5 42.14 -11.55 -23.13
CA ILE A 5 40.84 -10.95 -23.48
C ILE A 5 39.73 -11.50 -22.57
N TRP A 6 39.81 -12.78 -22.21
CA TRP A 6 38.83 -13.41 -21.34
C TRP A 6 38.90 -12.89 -19.90
N LEU A 7 40.11 -12.67 -19.37
CA LEU A 7 40.31 -12.09 -18.04
C LEU A 7 39.79 -10.65 -17.93
N MET A 8 39.95 -9.84 -18.98
CA MET A 8 39.45 -8.46 -19.04
C MET A 8 37.93 -8.38 -19.11
N ALA A 9 37.28 -9.32 -19.83
CA ALA A 9 35.82 -9.40 -19.89
C ALA A 9 35.19 -9.78 -18.54
N VAL A 10 35.81 -10.69 -17.78
CA VAL A 10 35.35 -11.08 -16.45
C VAL A 10 35.55 -9.93 -15.43
N LEU A 11 36.65 -9.17 -15.54
CA LEU A 11 36.90 -8.01 -14.68
C LEU A 11 35.89 -6.88 -14.91
N LEU A 12 35.48 -6.64 -16.17
CA LEU A 12 34.45 -5.67 -16.54
C LEU A 12 33.05 -6.08 -16.07
N LEU A 13 32.74 -7.38 -16.07
CA LEU A 13 31.48 -7.92 -15.54
C LEU A 13 31.38 -7.80 -14.02
N LEU A 14 32.48 -7.95 -13.29
CA LEU A 14 32.52 -7.77 -11.84
C LEU A 14 32.50 -6.28 -11.41
N ALA A 15 33.08 -5.39 -12.21
CA ALA A 15 33.03 -3.94 -11.95
C ALA A 15 31.64 -3.33 -12.18
N GLY A 16 30.79 -3.94 -13.02
CA GLY A 16 29.40 -3.50 -13.25
C GLY A 16 28.43 -3.79 -12.11
N LEU A 17 28.82 -4.60 -11.12
CA LEU A 17 27.95 -5.01 -9.99
C LEU A 17 28.06 -4.11 -8.75
N TRP A 18 28.92 -3.08 -8.79
CA TRP A 18 29.12 -2.15 -7.66
C TRP A 18 28.38 -0.82 -7.79
N GLY A 19 27.79 -0.54 -8.96
CA GLY A 19 27.06 0.70 -9.19
C GLY A 19 25.62 0.60 -8.70
N ASN A 20 25.27 1.41 -7.71
CA ASN A 20 23.91 1.72 -7.21
C ASN A 20 23.49 1.05 -5.89
N VAL A 21 24.39 0.93 -4.91
CA VAL A 21 23.91 1.04 -3.52
C VAL A 21 23.50 2.51 -3.32
N ARG A 22 22.23 2.83 -3.55
CA ARG A 22 21.69 4.14 -3.19
C ARG A 22 21.80 4.27 -1.68
N ALA A 23 22.43 5.35 -1.20
CA ALA A 23 22.45 5.64 0.22
C ALA A 23 21.01 5.76 0.72
N GLU A 24 20.63 4.91 1.66
CA GLU A 24 19.38 5.03 2.39
C GLU A 24 19.65 5.77 3.70
N THR A 25 18.82 6.76 3.99
CA THR A 25 18.84 7.50 5.24
C THR A 25 17.68 7.03 6.11
N VAL A 26 17.90 6.92 7.42
CA VAL A 26 16.86 6.52 8.38
C VAL A 26 16.01 7.73 8.75
N TYR A 27 14.70 7.61 8.56
CA TYR A 27 13.72 8.64 8.86
C TYR A 27 12.73 8.16 9.91
N SER A 28 12.36 9.05 10.84
CA SER A 28 11.15 8.90 11.66
C SER A 28 10.01 9.61 10.93
N ILE A 29 9.02 8.85 10.49
CA ILE A 29 7.92 9.35 9.66
C ILE A 29 6.61 9.24 10.44
N GLU A 30 5.90 10.34 10.57
CA GLU A 30 4.52 10.35 11.03
C GLU A 30 3.59 10.08 9.85
N VAL A 31 2.66 9.15 10.02
CA VAL A 31 1.67 8.77 9.02
C VAL A 31 0.29 9.06 9.59
N THR A 32 -0.50 9.84 8.87
CA THR A 32 -1.88 10.15 9.22
C THR A 32 -2.83 9.56 8.19
N TRP A 33 -3.92 8.96 8.65
CA TRP A 33 -4.91 8.32 7.79
C TRP A 33 -6.33 8.52 8.30
N ALA A 34 -7.28 8.35 7.39
CA ALA A 34 -8.71 8.31 7.69
C ALA A 34 -9.29 7.00 7.17
N TYR A 35 -10.06 6.32 8.01
CA TYR A 35 -10.78 5.11 7.63
C TYR A 35 -12.11 5.01 8.38
N THR A 36 -13.17 4.75 7.61
CA THR A 36 -14.48 4.39 8.15
C THR A 36 -14.76 2.95 7.75
N ALA A 37 -14.78 2.07 8.72
CA ALA A 37 -15.11 0.67 8.48
C ALA A 37 -16.58 0.51 8.05
N PRO A 38 -16.89 -0.47 7.20
CA PRO A 38 -18.26 -0.96 7.03
C PRO A 38 -18.89 -1.30 8.37
N SER A 39 -20.21 -1.12 8.51
CA SER A 39 -20.92 -1.30 9.78
C SER A 39 -20.88 -2.74 10.34
N ASP A 40 -20.58 -3.73 9.48
CA ASP A 40 -20.42 -5.14 9.83
C ASP A 40 -18.96 -5.51 10.17
N LYS A 41 -18.04 -4.55 10.13
CA LYS A 41 -16.61 -4.78 10.34
C LYS A 41 -16.09 -4.00 11.55
N THR A 42 -15.33 -4.70 12.40
CA THR A 42 -14.58 -4.09 13.50
C THR A 42 -13.11 -4.05 13.12
N VAL A 43 -12.48 -2.88 13.17
CA VAL A 43 -11.06 -2.71 12.89
C VAL A 43 -10.25 -3.05 14.14
N THR A 44 -9.19 -3.83 13.97
CA THR A 44 -8.24 -4.17 15.04
C THR A 44 -6.87 -3.54 14.83
N GLY A 45 -6.55 -3.11 13.62
CA GLY A 45 -5.30 -2.42 13.35
C GLY A 45 -5.16 -1.98 11.90
N PHE A 46 -3.98 -1.47 11.57
CA PHE A 46 -3.66 -1.01 10.23
C PHE A 46 -2.24 -1.43 9.85
N ARG A 47 -2.04 -1.75 8.57
CA ARG A 47 -0.73 -2.15 8.04
C ARG A 47 -0.29 -1.20 6.94
N LEU A 48 0.90 -0.63 7.09
CA LEU A 48 1.58 0.15 6.07
C LEU A 48 2.47 -0.74 5.22
N PHE A 49 2.51 -0.47 3.92
CA PHE A 49 3.40 -1.11 2.96
C PHE A 49 4.32 -0.08 2.32
N LYS A 50 5.61 -0.41 2.20
CA LYS A 50 6.63 0.34 1.45
C LYS A 50 6.91 -0.45 0.17
N ALA A 51 6.60 0.13 -0.99
CA ALA A 51 6.81 -0.51 -2.29
C ALA A 51 6.22 -1.93 -2.41
N GLY A 52 5.05 -2.14 -1.81
CA GLY A 52 4.35 -3.44 -1.82
C GLY A 52 4.76 -4.40 -0.69
N GLU A 53 5.83 -4.10 0.04
CA GLU A 53 6.32 -4.90 1.16
C GLU A 53 5.77 -4.38 2.50
N PRO A 54 5.37 -5.26 3.45
CA PRO A 54 4.87 -4.82 4.75
C PRO A 54 5.98 -4.12 5.53
N ALA A 55 5.71 -2.87 5.95
CA ALA A 55 6.66 -2.04 6.67
C ALA A 55 6.40 -2.08 8.18
N ILE A 56 5.15 -1.86 8.60
CA ILE A 56 4.74 -1.87 10.01
C ILE A 56 3.25 -2.18 10.12
N THR A 57 2.85 -2.73 11.26
CA THR A 57 1.44 -2.85 11.67
C THR A 57 1.25 -2.11 12.98
N TRP A 58 0.22 -1.28 13.05
CA TRP A 58 -0.22 -0.61 14.27
C TRP A 58 -1.52 -1.26 14.75
N GLU A 59 -1.56 -1.60 16.04
CA GLU A 59 -2.75 -2.15 16.70
C GLU A 59 -3.66 -1.02 17.20
N GLY A 60 -4.97 -1.26 17.14
CA GLY A 60 -6.01 -0.30 17.51
C GLY A 60 -6.92 0.03 16.33
N GLY A 61 -8.24 -0.09 16.52
CA GLY A 61 -9.21 0.24 15.47
C GLY A 61 -9.51 1.74 15.32
N ASN A 62 -9.21 2.52 16.37
CA ASN A 62 -9.58 3.93 16.47
C ASN A 62 -8.38 4.88 16.29
N ILE A 63 -7.21 4.35 15.93
CA ILE A 63 -6.03 5.17 15.66
C ILE A 63 -6.08 5.70 14.23
N SER A 64 -5.66 6.96 14.07
CA SER A 64 -5.59 7.68 12.80
C SER A 64 -4.20 8.27 12.54
N VAL A 65 -3.26 8.05 13.45
CA VAL A 65 -1.88 8.52 13.38
C VAL A 65 -0.96 7.41 13.90
N GLY A 66 0.19 7.23 13.25
CA GLY A 66 1.21 6.27 13.64
C GLY A 66 2.60 6.74 13.21
N THR A 67 3.61 6.41 14.00
CA THR A 67 5.01 6.71 13.67
C THR A 67 5.71 5.44 13.21
N VAL A 68 6.58 5.56 12.19
CA VAL A 68 7.40 4.47 11.67
C VAL A 68 8.83 4.95 11.41
N ILE A 69 9.81 4.09 11.71
CA ILE A 69 11.22 4.34 11.39
C ILE A 69 11.58 3.53 10.15
N LEU A 70 11.94 4.21 9.05
CA LEU A 70 12.26 3.56 7.77
C LEU A 70 13.55 4.09 7.18
N ALA A 71 14.34 3.18 6.62
CA ALA A 71 15.42 3.53 5.70
C ALA A 71 14.81 3.85 4.33
N LEU A 72 15.07 5.05 3.80
CA LEU A 72 14.59 5.47 2.48
C LEU A 72 15.73 6.08 1.66
N PRO A 73 15.76 5.80 0.34
CA PRO A 73 16.71 6.45 -0.55
C PRO A 73 16.44 7.96 -0.61
N GLU A 74 17.49 8.76 -0.40
CA GLU A 74 17.36 10.21 -0.46
C GLU A 74 16.87 10.67 -1.84
N ASN A 75 16.07 11.75 -1.85
CA ASN A 75 15.60 12.39 -3.07
C ASN A 75 14.87 11.45 -4.06
N THR A 76 14.38 10.32 -3.58
CA THR A 76 13.68 9.30 -4.38
C THR A 76 12.25 9.17 -3.88
N GLU A 77 11.29 9.22 -4.79
CA GLU A 77 9.89 8.92 -4.47
C GLU A 77 9.75 7.43 -4.16
N THR A 78 9.22 7.16 -2.96
CA THR A 78 8.91 5.81 -2.50
C THR A 78 7.39 5.67 -2.39
N PRO A 79 6.79 4.65 -3.03
CA PRO A 79 5.36 4.41 -2.93
C PRO A 79 4.98 3.75 -1.61
N PHE A 80 3.90 4.23 -1.02
CA PHE A 80 3.29 3.71 0.20
C PHE A 80 1.81 3.40 -0.02
N THR A 81 1.36 2.30 0.55
CA THR A 81 -0.07 1.94 0.62
C THR A 81 -0.40 1.44 2.02
N MET A 82 -1.68 1.44 2.35
CA MET A 82 -2.16 1.03 3.65
C MET A 82 -3.43 0.18 3.52
N LEU A 83 -3.69 -0.66 4.52
CA LEU A 83 -4.98 -1.33 4.70
C LEU A 83 -5.35 -1.39 6.19
N ALA A 84 -6.64 -1.57 6.45
CA ALA A 84 -7.18 -1.91 7.76
C ALA A 84 -7.27 -3.43 7.93
N ILE A 85 -7.01 -3.90 9.14
CA ILE A 85 -7.14 -5.28 9.58
C ILE A 85 -8.43 -5.38 10.40
N HIS A 86 -9.30 -6.31 10.07
CA HIS A 86 -10.55 -6.53 10.81
C HIS A 86 -10.42 -7.68 11.81
N ALA A 87 -11.30 -7.66 12.82
CA ALA A 87 -11.34 -8.66 13.89
C ALA A 87 -11.62 -10.09 13.42
N ASP A 88 -12.26 -10.27 12.26
CA ASP A 88 -12.52 -11.57 11.63
C ASP A 88 -11.34 -12.08 10.78
N GLY A 89 -10.22 -11.34 10.78
CA GLY A 89 -9.03 -11.64 10.00
C GLY A 89 -9.11 -11.19 8.54
N THR A 90 -10.22 -10.60 8.07
CA THR A 90 -10.27 -10.02 6.74
C THR A 90 -9.56 -8.67 6.68
N LEU A 91 -9.14 -8.28 5.48
CA LEU A 91 -8.46 -7.02 5.23
C LEU A 91 -9.39 -6.07 4.44
N SER A 92 -9.23 -4.77 4.63
CA SER A 92 -9.82 -3.79 3.73
C SER A 92 -9.14 -3.83 2.35
N PRO A 93 -9.73 -3.18 1.32
CA PRO A 93 -8.97 -2.79 0.14
C PRO A 93 -7.75 -1.95 0.53
N MET A 94 -6.71 -2.02 -0.32
CA MET A 94 -5.57 -1.10 -0.22
C MET A 94 -6.02 0.33 -0.48
N SER A 95 -5.40 1.27 0.24
CA SER A 95 -5.50 2.70 -0.08
C SER A 95 -4.96 2.99 -1.48
N PRO A 96 -5.28 4.17 -2.05
CA PRO A 96 -4.49 4.72 -3.14
C PRO A 96 -3.00 4.81 -2.75
N THR A 97 -2.13 4.70 -3.75
CA THR A 97 -0.68 4.84 -3.55
C THR A 97 -0.32 6.28 -3.22
N TYR A 98 0.36 6.48 -2.10
CA TYR A 98 0.97 7.75 -1.72
C TYR A 98 2.46 7.74 -2.10
N LEU A 99 2.93 8.75 -2.83
CA LEU A 99 4.35 8.90 -3.15
C LEU A 99 5.00 9.83 -2.15
N PHE A 100 5.95 9.30 -1.38
CA PHE A 100 6.71 10.06 -0.40
C PHE A 100 8.16 10.21 -0.85
N LYS A 101 8.65 11.45 -0.89
CA LYS A 101 10.05 11.76 -1.21
C LYS A 101 10.70 12.49 -0.02
N PRO A 102 11.68 11.86 0.65
CA PRO A 102 12.46 12.57 1.66
C PRO A 102 13.39 13.58 0.98
N GLY A 103 13.31 14.87 1.34
CA GLY A 103 14.17 15.86 0.69
C GLY A 103 14.01 17.36 0.98
N SER A 104 13.22 17.85 1.96
CA SER A 104 13.16 19.32 2.20
C SER A 104 12.81 19.82 3.61
N ALA A 105 12.51 18.96 4.61
CA ALA A 105 12.14 19.43 5.94
C ALA A 105 12.75 18.56 7.06
N VAL A 106 12.98 19.19 8.23
CA VAL A 106 13.58 18.61 9.44
C VAL A 106 12.69 17.51 10.07
N ASN A 107 11.46 17.31 9.57
CA ASN A 107 10.58 16.23 10.01
C ASN A 107 9.70 15.75 8.83
N PRO A 108 9.92 14.54 8.29
CA PRO A 108 9.11 14.00 7.19
C PRO A 108 7.76 13.45 7.70
N SER A 109 6.65 13.89 7.11
CA SER A 109 5.31 13.39 7.44
C SER A 109 4.51 12.99 6.19
N ILE A 110 3.72 11.92 6.30
CA ILE A 110 2.68 11.52 5.33
C ILE A 110 1.35 12.04 5.87
N ILE A 111 0.80 13.07 5.22
CA ILE A 111 -0.26 13.89 5.82
C ILE A 111 -1.67 13.29 5.63
N GLU A 112 -1.91 12.44 4.62
CA GLU A 112 -3.23 11.83 4.44
C GLU A 112 -3.16 10.58 3.56
N VAL A 113 -3.42 9.42 4.15
CA VAL A 113 -3.72 8.18 3.42
C VAL A 113 -5.21 7.87 3.59
N ASN A 114 -5.98 7.98 2.50
CA ASN A 114 -7.42 7.71 2.53
C ASN A 114 -7.70 6.25 2.19
N LEU A 115 -8.29 5.51 3.13
CA LEU A 115 -8.70 4.13 2.94
C LEU A 115 -10.17 4.10 2.48
N ILE A 116 -10.39 3.75 1.22
CA ILE A 116 -11.76 3.60 0.69
C ILE A 116 -12.24 2.19 0.99
N ALA A 117 -13.23 2.06 1.88
CA ALA A 117 -13.97 0.82 2.04
C ALA A 117 -14.78 0.53 0.77
N SER A 118 -14.25 -0.32 -0.11
CA SER A 118 -14.98 -0.81 -1.28
C SER A 118 -15.94 -1.92 -0.86
N MET A 119 -17.24 -1.61 -0.83
CA MET A 119 -18.30 -2.62 -0.74
C MET A 119 -18.43 -3.36 -2.08
N MET A 120 -17.49 -4.25 -2.40
CA MET A 120 -17.69 -5.25 -3.46
C MET A 120 -18.43 -6.45 -2.88
N GLY A 121 -19.72 -6.26 -2.65
CA GLY A 121 -20.64 -7.26 -2.08
C GLY A 121 -22.03 -7.13 -2.68
N LYS A 122 -22.18 -7.56 -3.95
CA LYS A 122 -23.42 -8.08 -4.52
C LYS A 122 -24.67 -7.18 -4.33
N LEU A 123 -24.77 -6.09 -5.09
CA LEU A 123 -26.11 -5.59 -5.44
C LEU A 123 -26.78 -6.66 -6.31
N MET A 124 -27.67 -7.43 -5.69
CA MET A 124 -28.70 -8.20 -6.36
C MET A 124 -29.31 -7.31 -7.45
N THR A 125 -29.17 -7.73 -8.70
CA THR A 125 -30.07 -7.31 -9.76
C THR A 125 -31.49 -7.61 -9.28
N PRO A 126 -32.41 -6.63 -9.22
CA PRO A 126 -33.81 -6.98 -9.14
C PRO A 126 -34.13 -7.74 -10.42
N GLU A 127 -34.28 -9.06 -10.31
CA GLU A 127 -34.96 -9.86 -11.31
C GLU A 127 -36.38 -9.30 -11.42
N THR A 128 -36.60 -8.45 -12.42
CA THR A 128 -37.93 -8.07 -12.85
C THR A 128 -38.60 -9.36 -13.32
N LYS A 129 -39.31 -10.04 -12.42
CA LYS A 129 -40.21 -11.14 -12.75
C LYS A 129 -41.19 -10.64 -13.81
N ILE A 130 -41.02 -11.16 -15.01
CA ILE A 130 -41.97 -11.09 -16.11
C ILE A 130 -43.32 -11.64 -15.59
N LYS A 131 -44.31 -10.78 -15.39
CA LYS A 131 -45.71 -11.21 -15.22
C LYS A 131 -46.33 -11.35 -16.62
N LYS A 132 -46.21 -12.55 -17.20
CA LYS A 132 -46.99 -12.98 -18.35
C LYS A 132 -48.31 -13.59 -17.86
N GLY A 133 -49.43 -13.09 -18.37
CA GLY A 133 -50.81 -13.56 -18.12
C GLY A 133 -51.75 -12.39 -18.38
N SER A 134 -52.20 -12.12 -19.61
CA SER A 134 -53.15 -12.88 -20.43
C SER A 134 -54.53 -13.06 -19.76
N LEU A 135 -55.48 -12.23 -20.20
CA LEU A 135 -56.90 -12.52 -20.52
C LEU A 135 -57.79 -13.25 -19.48
N MET A 136 -58.86 -12.58 -19.01
CA MET A 136 -60.29 -12.85 -19.32
C MET A 136 -61.26 -12.28 -18.27
N GLY A 137 -62.35 -11.65 -18.76
CA GLY A 137 -63.74 -11.98 -18.39
C GLY A 137 -64.33 -11.41 -17.09
N GLY A 138 -65.40 -10.62 -17.24
CA GLY A 138 -66.31 -10.16 -16.19
C GLY A 138 -67.19 -9.03 -16.69
#